data_AF-A0A351JT22-F1
#
_entry.id   AF-A0A351JT22-F1
#
_cell.length_a   1.000
_cell.length_b   1.000
_cell.length_c   1.000
_cell.angle_alpha   90.00
_cell.angle_beta   90.00
_cell.angle_gamma   90.00
#
_symmetry.space_group_name_H-M   'P 1'
#
loop_
_entity.id
_entity.type
_entity.pdbx_description
1 polymer ?
#
loop_
_entity_poly.entity_id
_entity_poly.type
_entity_poly.pdbx_seq_one_letter_code
_entity_poly.pdbx_strand_id
1 'polypeptide(L)'
;MQRFQVGAIYIFGKSSVPFTESDIDLIVSDPTTEFHILRHYTNLPDDYKKTLIGQKYSYYDPEKQGFVESTISLEDVEAGLKTKGSKFFDNIPGIETPKAVLIQIKNQLKKSLLDSVLIWIDRGKYQTVAFTFNYDAEVGYLGLIHRNELTEEERGLIKRVPRGNSGGDAQIFIQILSGITKKPTKSIAVELTRVSGRPYLSVTAYPGVLTPDFPSPSQSEEEQEYCKEFWDNHVFI
;
A
#
# COMPACT_ATOMS: atom_id res chain seq x y z
N MET A 1 -0.35 -24.51 -0.17
CA MET A 1 -0.93 -23.22 0.29
C MET A 1 -2.13 -22.94 -0.59
N GLN A 2 -3.19 -22.25 -0.13
CA GLN A 2 -4.32 -21.90 -0.99
C GLN A 2 -4.12 -20.51 -1.59
N ARG A 3 -4.67 -20.27 -2.78
CA ARG A 3 -4.74 -18.93 -3.40
C ARG A 3 -6.16 -18.38 -3.31
N PHE A 4 -6.29 -17.15 -2.84
CA PHE A 4 -7.55 -16.43 -2.70
C PHE A 4 -7.59 -15.32 -3.73
N GLN A 5 -8.58 -15.32 -4.60
CA GLN A 5 -8.77 -14.22 -5.54
C GLN A 5 -9.38 -13.02 -4.82
N VAL A 6 -8.68 -11.89 -4.85
CA VAL A 6 -9.13 -10.62 -4.27
C VAL A 6 -9.06 -9.55 -5.36
N GLY A 7 -10.21 -9.26 -5.97
CA GLY A 7 -10.26 -8.43 -7.17
C GLY A 7 -9.48 -9.07 -8.33
N ALA A 8 -8.44 -8.38 -8.80
CA ALA A 8 -7.58 -8.81 -9.91
C ALA A 8 -6.29 -9.52 -9.47
N ILE A 9 -6.07 -9.69 -8.15
CA ILE A 9 -4.86 -10.32 -7.63
C ILE A 9 -5.18 -11.61 -6.87
N TYR A 10 -4.15 -12.42 -6.63
CA TYR A 10 -4.19 -13.55 -5.72
C TYR A 10 -3.40 -13.24 -4.45
N ILE A 11 -3.97 -13.61 -3.32
CA ILE A 11 -3.29 -13.65 -2.02
C ILE A 11 -3.13 -15.11 -1.61
N PHE A 12 -1.92 -15.50 -1.24
CA PHE A 12 -1.61 -16.88 -0.86
C PHE A 12 -1.68 -17.02 0.66
N GLY A 13 -2.32 -18.10 1.13
CA GLY A 13 -2.43 -18.36 2.56
C GLY A 13 -3.43 -19.46 2.89
N LYS A 14 -4.07 -19.34 4.06
CA LYS A 14 -5.20 -20.17 4.49
C LYS A 14 -6.33 -19.25 4.96
N SER A 15 -7.57 -19.58 4.63
CA SER A 15 -8.71 -18.86 5.18
C SER A 15 -8.72 -19.03 6.69
N SER A 16 -8.93 -17.94 7.41
CA SER A 16 -9.03 -17.94 8.86
C SER A 16 -10.47 -17.60 9.25
N VAL A 17 -10.66 -16.57 10.06
CA VAL A 17 -11.96 -16.12 10.56
C VAL A 17 -12.51 -14.97 9.69
N PRO A 18 -13.84 -14.76 9.68
CA PRO A 18 -14.43 -13.57 9.10
C PRO A 18 -13.85 -12.30 9.73
N PHE A 19 -13.71 -11.25 8.92
CA PHE A 19 -13.45 -9.90 9.38
C PHE A 19 -14.72 -9.34 10.03
N THR A 20 -14.58 -8.65 11.16
CA THR A 20 -15.70 -8.23 12.03
C THR A 20 -15.64 -6.75 12.35
N GLU A 21 -16.71 -6.20 12.94
CA GLU A 21 -16.71 -4.81 13.44
C GLU A 21 -15.60 -4.56 14.46
N SER A 22 -15.33 -5.52 15.35
CA SER A 22 -14.22 -5.40 16.31
C SER A 22 -12.85 -5.27 15.64
N ASP A 23 -12.69 -5.78 14.42
CA ASP A 23 -11.45 -5.62 13.66
C ASP A 23 -11.30 -4.19 13.11
N ILE A 24 -12.41 -3.48 12.84
CA ILE A 24 -12.39 -2.09 12.40
C ILE A 24 -11.85 -1.18 13.51
N ASP A 25 -12.15 -1.49 14.77
CA ASP A 25 -11.67 -0.72 15.92
C ASP A 25 -10.15 -0.84 16.12
N LEU A 26 -9.53 -1.90 15.58
CA LEU A 26 -8.08 -2.10 15.58
C LEU A 26 -7.36 -1.25 14.52
N ILE A 27 -8.07 -0.62 13.59
CA ILE A 27 -7.48 0.36 12.68
C ILE A 27 -7.22 1.63 13.50
N VAL A 28 -5.97 2.02 13.70
CA VAL A 28 -5.62 3.20 14.49
C VAL A 28 -4.79 4.17 13.70
N SER A 29 -4.89 5.44 14.08
CA SER A 29 -4.02 6.50 13.58
C SER A 29 -2.77 6.50 14.47
N ASP A 30 -1.78 5.68 14.12
CA ASP A 30 -0.48 5.67 14.77
C ASP A 30 0.62 6.17 13.82
N PRO A 31 1.74 6.69 14.34
CA PRO A 31 2.79 7.27 13.51
C PRO A 31 3.36 6.29 12.46
N THR A 32 3.42 4.99 12.74
CA THR A 32 3.92 3.99 11.76
C THR A 32 2.96 3.85 10.60
N THR A 33 1.67 3.71 10.87
CA THR A 33 0.64 3.59 9.84
C THR A 33 0.51 4.88 9.03
N GLU A 34 0.48 6.04 9.71
CA GLU A 34 0.43 7.34 9.03
C GLU A 34 1.69 7.57 8.17
N PHE A 35 2.87 7.18 8.67
CA PHE A 35 4.13 7.25 7.90
C PHE A 35 4.17 6.28 6.72
N HIS A 36 3.54 5.12 6.82
CA HIS A 36 3.45 4.20 5.70
C HIS A 36 2.52 4.76 4.60
N ILE A 37 1.35 5.26 4.99
CA ILE A 37 0.36 5.83 4.06
C ILE A 37 0.85 7.14 3.42
N LEU A 38 1.64 7.97 4.12
CA LEU A 38 2.15 9.22 3.54
C LEU A 38 2.97 9.00 2.27
N ARG A 39 3.58 7.82 2.11
CA ARG A 39 4.33 7.44 0.91
C ARG A 39 3.46 7.40 -0.35
N HIS A 40 2.15 7.44 -0.19
CA HIS A 40 1.17 7.52 -1.28
C HIS A 40 0.62 8.93 -1.50
N TYR A 41 1.23 9.96 -0.91
CA TYR A 41 0.91 11.36 -1.18
C TYR A 41 1.99 12.02 -2.02
N THR A 42 1.59 12.97 -2.87
CA THR A 42 2.51 13.85 -3.59
C THR A 42 2.99 14.95 -2.65
N ASN A 43 2.05 15.56 -1.92
CA ASN A 43 2.32 16.51 -0.86
C ASN A 43 1.34 16.32 0.31
N LEU A 44 1.67 16.89 1.46
CA LEU A 44 0.80 16.99 2.63
C LEU A 44 0.77 18.42 3.16
N PRO A 45 -0.29 18.83 3.88
CA PRO A 45 -0.31 20.10 4.58
C PRO A 45 0.87 20.22 5.55
N ASP A 46 1.54 21.36 5.58
CA ASP A 46 2.75 21.53 6.40
C ASP A 46 2.50 21.36 7.90
N ASP A 47 1.33 21.80 8.37
CA ASP A 47 0.94 21.59 9.76
C ASP A 47 0.74 20.11 10.09
N TYR A 48 0.29 19.30 9.12
CA TYR A 48 0.22 17.85 9.31
C TYR A 48 1.61 17.22 9.33
N LYS A 49 2.52 17.61 8.43
CA LYS A 49 3.92 17.13 8.46
C LYS A 49 4.57 17.35 9.83
N LYS A 50 4.36 18.53 10.44
CA LYS A 50 4.86 18.85 11.79
C LYS A 50 4.34 17.91 12.87
N THR A 51 3.13 17.37 12.74
CA THR A 51 2.58 16.41 13.73
C THR A 51 3.29 15.05 13.72
N LEU A 52 3.88 14.66 12.58
CA LEU A 52 4.61 13.40 12.44
C LEU A 52 6.05 13.50 12.94
N ILE A 53 6.70 14.64 12.73
CA ILE A 53 8.11 14.85 13.10
C ILE A 53 8.28 14.70 14.62
N GLY A 54 9.28 13.93 15.03
CA GLY A 54 9.56 13.63 16.43
C GLY A 54 8.75 12.48 17.02
N GLN A 55 7.77 11.93 16.29
CA GLN A 55 7.03 10.75 16.72
C GLN A 55 7.87 9.47 16.55
N LYS A 56 7.65 8.49 17.43
CA LYS A 56 8.25 7.17 17.29
C LYS A 56 7.48 6.34 16.28
N TYR A 57 8.20 5.66 15.39
CA TYR A 57 7.63 4.73 14.42
C TYR A 57 8.46 3.46 14.33
N SER A 58 7.85 2.40 13.82
CA SER A 58 8.51 1.12 13.58
C SER A 58 8.67 0.83 12.10
N TYR A 59 9.85 0.40 11.66
CA TYR A 59 10.07 -0.06 10.30
C TYR A 59 10.82 -1.40 10.31
N TYR A 60 10.66 -2.16 9.23
CA TYR A 60 11.41 -3.39 9.05
C TYR A 60 12.82 -3.08 8.55
N ASP A 61 13.82 -3.47 9.33
CA ASP A 61 15.24 -3.35 9.02
C ASP A 61 15.72 -4.69 8.42
N PRO A 62 16.01 -4.76 7.10
CA PRO A 62 16.44 -5.99 6.45
C PRO A 62 17.76 -6.54 6.98
N GLU A 63 18.67 -5.67 7.44
CA GLU A 63 19.98 -6.09 7.97
C GLU A 63 19.82 -6.77 9.33
N LYS A 64 18.85 -6.32 10.13
CA LYS A 64 18.51 -6.92 11.43
C LYS A 64 17.42 -7.99 11.35
N GLN A 65 16.87 -8.22 10.17
CA GLN A 65 15.76 -9.15 9.92
C GLN A 65 14.57 -8.97 10.88
N GLY A 66 14.23 -7.72 11.20
CA GLY A 66 13.24 -7.44 12.24
C GLY A 66 12.74 -6.00 12.23
N PHE A 67 11.69 -5.75 13.00
CA PHE A 67 11.18 -4.41 13.21
C PHE A 67 12.01 -3.67 14.26
N VAL A 68 12.43 -2.46 13.91
CA VAL A 68 13.14 -1.54 14.81
C VAL A 68 12.32 -0.28 15.01
N GLU A 69 12.51 0.36 16.16
CA GLU A 69 11.94 1.69 16.43
C GLU A 69 12.92 2.78 16.02
N SER A 70 12.38 3.88 15.51
CA SER A 70 13.11 5.12 15.26
C SER A 70 12.19 6.32 15.48
N THR A 71 12.74 7.52 15.36
CA THR A 71 12.02 8.79 15.42
C THR A 71 11.89 9.36 14.02
N ILE A 72 10.70 9.79 13.64
CA ILE A 72 10.46 10.41 12.33
C ILE A 72 11.17 11.77 12.26
N SER A 73 12.11 11.91 11.33
CA SER A 73 12.78 13.17 11.00
C SER A 73 12.05 13.92 9.88
N LEU A 74 12.46 15.18 9.61
CA LEU A 74 11.97 15.91 8.45
C LEU A 74 12.40 15.22 7.15
N GLU A 75 13.64 14.75 7.11
CA GLU A 75 14.23 14.04 5.99
C GLU A 75 13.46 12.74 5.68
N ASP A 76 12.99 12.04 6.71
CA ASP A 76 12.15 10.85 6.55
C ASP A 76 10.81 11.18 5.88
N VAL A 77 10.15 12.25 6.30
CA VAL A 77 8.89 12.70 5.69
C VAL A 77 9.11 13.09 4.23
N GLU A 78 10.15 13.86 3.94
CA GLU A 78 10.48 14.26 2.57
C GLU A 78 10.85 13.05 1.69
N ALA A 79 11.61 12.09 2.23
CA ALA A 79 11.96 10.88 1.52
C ALA A 79 10.73 10.02 1.24
N GLY A 80 9.83 9.87 2.22
CA GLY A 80 8.58 9.14 2.05
C GLY A 80 7.67 9.75 0.99
N LEU A 81 7.51 11.07 0.96
CA LEU A 81 6.75 11.76 -0.10
C LEU A 81 7.38 11.56 -1.49
N LYS A 82 8.71 11.40 -1.57
CA LYS A 82 9.44 11.11 -2.82
C LYS A 82 9.41 9.62 -3.22
N THR A 83 8.87 8.72 -2.40
CA THR A 83 8.73 7.30 -2.76
C THR A 83 7.87 7.15 -4.02
N LYS A 84 8.37 6.40 -5.00
CA LYS A 84 7.70 6.16 -6.27
C LYS A 84 6.60 5.12 -6.10
N GLY A 85 5.47 5.36 -6.76
CA GLY A 85 4.28 4.51 -6.74
C GLY A 85 3.03 5.32 -7.01
N SER A 86 1.86 4.72 -6.82
CA SER A 86 0.58 5.42 -6.93
C SER A 86 0.46 6.50 -5.87
N LYS A 87 0.04 7.70 -6.30
CA LYS A 87 -0.09 8.90 -5.46
C LYS A 87 -1.49 9.47 -5.50
N PHE A 88 -1.98 9.87 -4.32
CA PHE A 88 -3.19 10.67 -4.19
C PHE A 88 -2.97 12.06 -4.80
N PHE A 89 -4.03 12.66 -5.34
CA PHE A 89 -4.03 14.09 -5.64
C PHE A 89 -4.01 14.91 -4.36
N ASP A 90 -3.51 16.13 -4.47
CA ASP A 90 -3.46 17.05 -3.35
C ASP A 90 -4.87 17.59 -3.04
N ASN A 91 -5.14 17.85 -1.76
CA ASN A 91 -6.34 18.55 -1.27
C ASN A 91 -7.69 17.93 -1.65
N ILE A 92 -7.78 16.60 -1.76
CA ILE A 92 -9.07 15.93 -1.97
C ILE A 92 -9.86 15.94 -0.65
N PRO A 93 -11.08 16.51 -0.62
CA PRO A 93 -11.87 16.61 0.60
C PRO A 93 -12.08 15.26 1.28
N GLY A 94 -11.78 15.17 2.57
CA GLY A 94 -11.98 13.98 3.40
C GLY A 94 -10.88 12.91 3.31
N ILE A 95 -9.84 13.12 2.48
CA ILE A 95 -8.64 12.28 2.38
C ILE A 95 -7.37 13.13 2.18
N GLU A 96 -7.33 14.33 2.74
CA GLU A 96 -6.20 15.27 2.63
C GLU A 96 -4.95 14.79 3.38
N THR A 97 -5.12 13.84 4.30
CA THR A 97 -4.07 13.30 5.17
C THR A 97 -4.24 11.80 5.38
N PRO A 98 -3.15 11.07 5.70
CA PRO A 98 -3.22 9.67 6.11
C PRO A 98 -4.30 9.38 7.16
N LYS A 99 -4.40 10.23 8.19
CA LYS A 99 -5.45 10.14 9.21
C LYS A 99 -6.87 10.23 8.63
N ALA A 100 -7.11 11.13 7.68
CA ALA A 100 -8.40 11.28 7.02
C ALA A 100 -8.74 10.04 6.16
N VAL A 101 -7.76 9.49 5.43
CA VAL A 101 -7.93 8.22 4.69
C VAL A 101 -8.31 7.07 5.61
N LEU A 102 -7.66 6.93 6.78
CA LEU A 102 -8.01 5.88 7.75
C LEU A 102 -9.47 5.99 8.22
N ILE A 103 -9.98 7.21 8.40
CA ILE A 103 -11.39 7.44 8.73
C ILE A 103 -12.31 6.96 7.60
N GLN A 104 -11.98 7.26 6.33
CA GLN A 104 -12.77 6.79 5.19
C GLN A 104 -12.75 5.26 5.06
N ILE A 105 -11.60 4.64 5.29
CA ILE A 105 -11.46 3.17 5.30
C ILE A 105 -12.39 2.55 6.35
N LYS A 106 -12.39 3.09 7.58
CA LYS A 106 -13.31 2.63 8.64
C LYS A 106 -14.77 2.80 8.24
N ASN A 107 -15.14 3.96 7.71
CA ASN A 107 -16.51 4.24 7.28
C ASN A 107 -16.95 3.29 6.17
N GLN A 108 -16.05 2.99 5.23
CA GLN A 108 -16.34 2.06 4.15
C GLN A 108 -16.49 0.63 4.65
N LEU A 109 -15.61 0.16 5.54
CA LEU A 109 -15.72 -1.17 6.13
C LEU A 109 -17.02 -1.36 6.90
N LYS A 110 -17.45 -0.36 7.67
CA LYS A 110 -18.73 -0.38 8.39
C LYS A 110 -19.93 -0.52 7.44
N LYS A 111 -19.87 0.09 6.26
CA LYS A 111 -20.89 -0.08 5.22
C LYS A 111 -20.80 -1.46 4.58
N SER A 112 -19.60 -1.87 4.14
CA SER A 112 -19.38 -3.13 3.41
C SER A 112 -19.62 -4.40 4.23
N LEU A 113 -19.46 -4.35 5.56
CA LEU A 113 -19.76 -5.49 6.44
C LEU A 113 -21.24 -5.88 6.45
N LEU A 114 -22.13 -5.00 5.99
CA LEU A 114 -23.55 -5.29 5.81
C LEU A 114 -23.80 -6.11 4.54
N ASP A 115 -22.93 -5.98 3.53
CA ASP A 115 -23.17 -6.44 2.16
C ASP A 115 -22.21 -7.56 1.71
N SER A 116 -21.12 -7.82 2.45
CA SER A 116 -20.06 -8.75 2.04
C SER A 116 -19.31 -9.37 3.21
N VAL A 117 -18.85 -10.62 3.03
CA VAL A 117 -18.00 -11.30 4.02
C VAL A 117 -16.53 -11.12 3.62
N LEU A 118 -15.88 -10.14 4.22
CA LEU A 118 -14.42 -10.06 4.23
C LEU A 118 -13.87 -11.17 5.13
N ILE A 119 -12.79 -11.85 4.71
CA ILE A 119 -12.20 -12.98 5.45
C ILE A 119 -10.71 -12.70 5.65
N TRP A 120 -10.22 -12.98 6.85
CA TRP A 120 -8.78 -12.97 7.13
C TRP A 120 -8.08 -14.12 6.41
N ILE A 121 -7.00 -13.81 5.71
CA ILE A 121 -6.10 -14.78 5.09
C ILE A 121 -4.85 -14.90 5.95
N ASP A 122 -4.63 -16.07 6.54
CA ASP A 122 -3.45 -16.39 7.33
C ASP A 122 -2.25 -16.70 6.42
N ARG A 123 -1.17 -15.93 6.59
CA ARG A 123 0.09 -15.99 5.83
C ARG A 123 1.26 -16.42 6.75
N GLY A 124 0.97 -17.20 7.79
CA GLY A 124 1.92 -17.74 8.74
C GLY A 124 2.24 -16.78 9.88
N LYS A 125 3.04 -15.74 9.62
CA LYS A 125 3.46 -14.77 10.67
C LYS A 125 2.47 -13.62 10.87
N TYR A 126 1.52 -13.46 9.97
CA TYR A 126 0.53 -12.38 9.96
C TYR A 126 -0.72 -12.84 9.24
N GLN A 127 -1.81 -12.10 9.44
CA GLN A 127 -3.05 -12.23 8.67
C GLN A 127 -3.25 -10.99 7.83
N THR A 128 -3.79 -11.13 6.62
CA THR A 128 -4.12 -10.00 5.75
C THR A 128 -5.58 -10.05 5.32
N VAL A 129 -6.16 -8.88 5.09
CA VAL A 129 -7.38 -8.71 4.30
C VAL A 129 -7.16 -7.53 3.36
N ALA A 130 -7.56 -7.67 2.11
CA ALA A 130 -7.43 -6.62 1.12
C ALA A 130 -8.75 -6.39 0.40
N PHE A 131 -8.99 -5.15 -0.01
CA PHE A 131 -10.19 -4.75 -0.73
C PHE A 131 -9.95 -3.45 -1.48
N THR A 132 -10.85 -3.14 -2.41
CA THR A 132 -10.92 -1.83 -3.06
C THR A 132 -12.27 -1.20 -2.77
N PHE A 133 -12.32 0.12 -2.79
CA PHE A 133 -13.58 0.86 -2.81
C PHE A 133 -13.46 2.12 -3.67
N ASN A 134 -14.59 2.58 -4.19
CA ASN A 134 -14.66 3.81 -4.96
C ASN A 134 -14.96 5.00 -4.04
N TYR A 135 -14.26 6.10 -4.29
CA TYR A 135 -14.53 7.41 -3.73
C TYR A 135 -15.42 8.24 -4.66
N ASP A 136 -16.07 9.27 -4.13
CA ASP A 136 -17.01 10.09 -4.93
C ASP A 136 -16.30 10.97 -5.97
N ALA A 137 -15.03 11.30 -5.70
CA ALA A 137 -14.15 12.08 -6.58
C ALA A 137 -12.98 11.26 -7.13
N GLU A 138 -12.29 11.80 -8.14
CA GLU A 138 -11.00 11.26 -8.57
C GLU A 138 -9.97 11.47 -7.47
N VAL A 139 -9.31 10.39 -7.06
CA VAL A 139 -8.41 10.38 -5.91
C VAL A 139 -6.94 10.34 -6.27
N GLY A 140 -6.63 10.02 -7.52
CA GLY A 140 -5.27 9.88 -8.00
C GLY A 140 -5.27 9.37 -9.42
N TYR A 141 -4.13 8.82 -9.85
CA TYR A 141 -4.02 8.14 -11.13
C TYR A 141 -4.02 6.62 -10.95
N LEU A 142 -4.55 5.91 -11.94
CA LEU A 142 -4.23 4.51 -12.16
C LEU A 142 -2.76 4.43 -12.61
N GLY A 143 -1.85 4.41 -11.63
CA GLY A 143 -0.41 4.53 -11.84
C GLY A 143 0.30 3.24 -12.24
N LEU A 144 -0.44 2.20 -12.65
CA LEU A 144 0.12 0.90 -13.03
C LEU A 144 -0.55 0.42 -14.32
N ILE A 145 0.26 0.00 -15.27
CA ILE A 145 -0.21 -0.50 -16.57
C ILE A 145 0.48 -1.83 -16.90
N HIS A 146 -0.23 -2.74 -17.57
CA HIS A 146 0.41 -3.95 -18.07
C HIS A 146 1.28 -3.62 -19.28
N ARG A 147 2.46 -4.22 -19.38
CA ARG A 147 3.37 -4.07 -20.53
C ARG A 147 2.73 -4.34 -21.89
N ASN A 148 1.67 -5.15 -21.95
CA ASN A 148 0.97 -5.48 -23.18
C ASN A 148 0.13 -4.33 -23.73
N GLU A 149 -0.19 -3.35 -22.89
CA GLU A 149 -0.88 -2.12 -23.29
C GLU A 149 0.09 -1.07 -23.85
N LEU A 150 1.40 -1.31 -23.76
CA LEU A 150 2.44 -0.43 -24.27
C LEU A 150 2.84 -0.79 -25.70
N THR A 151 3.09 0.24 -26.51
CA THR A 151 3.76 0.11 -27.80
C THR A 151 5.22 -0.36 -27.63
N GLU A 152 5.83 -0.89 -28.69
CA GLU A 152 7.24 -1.31 -28.67
C GLU A 152 8.18 -0.14 -28.33
N GLU A 153 7.88 1.07 -28.81
CA GLU A 153 8.66 2.27 -28.48
C GLU A 153 8.59 2.60 -26.98
N GLU A 154 7.40 2.61 -26.40
CA GLU A 154 7.21 2.84 -24.97
C GLU A 154 7.87 1.77 -24.11
N ARG A 155 7.84 0.50 -24.54
CA ARG A 155 8.56 -0.60 -23.84
C ARG A 155 10.06 -0.36 -23.82
N GLY A 156 10.63 0.22 -24.87
CA GLY A 156 12.05 0.60 -24.94
C GLY A 156 12.45 1.74 -23.98
N LEU A 157 11.48 2.50 -23.47
CA LEU A 157 11.70 3.62 -22.55
C LEU A 157 11.55 3.25 -21.07
N ILE A 158 11.13 2.01 -20.76
CA ILE A 158 10.97 1.52 -19.39
C ILE A 158 12.33 1.53 -18.67
N LYS A 159 12.37 2.14 -17.49
CA LYS A 159 13.54 2.15 -16.62
C LYS A 159 13.28 1.35 -15.36
N ARG A 160 14.29 0.60 -14.91
CA ARG A 160 14.28 -0.03 -13.59
C ARG A 160 14.99 0.90 -12.61
N VAL A 161 14.28 1.33 -11.57
CA VAL A 161 14.80 2.30 -10.58
C VAL A 161 14.47 1.86 -9.16
N PRO A 162 15.24 2.31 -8.16
CA PRO A 162 14.83 2.18 -6.76
C PRO A 162 13.49 2.87 -6.51
N ARG A 163 12.63 2.22 -5.72
CA ARG A 163 11.31 2.72 -5.36
C ARG A 163 11.42 3.98 -4.50
N GLY A 164 12.28 3.94 -3.49
CA GLY A 164 12.61 5.09 -2.63
C GLY A 164 14.11 5.36 -2.59
N ASN A 165 14.49 6.38 -1.84
CA ASN A 165 15.89 6.78 -1.67
C ASN A 165 16.44 6.44 -0.27
N SER A 166 15.63 5.84 0.60
CA SER A 166 16.00 5.50 1.98
C SER A 166 15.35 4.19 2.45
N GLY A 167 15.96 3.58 3.48
CA GLY A 167 15.45 2.38 4.15
C GLY A 167 15.23 1.19 3.21
N GLY A 168 14.23 0.36 3.52
CA GLY A 168 13.86 -0.79 2.71
C GLY A 168 13.38 -0.44 1.30
N ASP A 169 12.83 0.76 1.08
CA ASP A 169 12.35 1.18 -0.26
C ASP A 169 13.51 1.41 -1.26
N ALA A 170 14.73 1.69 -0.79
CA ALA A 170 15.90 1.80 -1.65
C ALA A 170 16.36 0.44 -2.22
N GLN A 171 15.97 -0.67 -1.58
CA GLN A 171 16.31 -2.03 -2.00
C GLN A 171 15.26 -2.63 -2.94
N ILE A 172 14.07 -2.02 -3.02
CA ILE A 172 12.98 -2.45 -3.92
C ILE A 172 13.17 -1.74 -5.26
N PHE A 173 13.35 -2.52 -6.32
CA PHE A 173 13.43 -2.00 -7.69
C PHE A 173 12.11 -2.16 -8.41
N ILE A 174 11.62 -1.07 -8.99
CA ILE A 174 10.38 -1.02 -9.76
C ILE A 174 10.65 -0.64 -11.21
N GLN A 175 9.75 -1.02 -12.10
CA GLN A 175 9.73 -0.56 -13.49
C GLN A 175 8.92 0.73 -13.58
N ILE A 176 9.49 1.77 -14.20
CA ILE A 176 8.82 3.05 -14.43
C ILE A 176 8.85 3.43 -15.90
N LEU A 177 7.82 4.13 -16.36
CA LEU A 177 7.75 4.74 -17.68
C LEU A 177 7.21 6.17 -17.52
N SER A 178 8.05 7.16 -17.83
CA SER A 178 7.70 8.57 -17.70
C SER A 178 7.17 9.15 -19.01
N GLY A 179 6.43 10.26 -18.94
CA GLY A 179 5.92 10.98 -20.11
C GLY A 179 4.62 10.41 -20.69
N ILE A 180 3.99 9.45 -20.00
CA ILE A 180 2.71 8.85 -20.40
C ILE A 180 1.56 9.58 -19.72
N THR A 181 0.47 9.79 -20.46
CA THR A 181 -0.77 10.31 -19.92
C THR A 181 -1.41 9.29 -18.98
N LYS A 182 -1.53 9.66 -17.71
CA LYS A 182 -2.12 8.79 -16.69
C LYS A 182 -3.64 8.92 -16.68
N LYS A 183 -4.34 7.79 -16.54
CA LYS A 183 -5.80 7.79 -16.38
C LYS A 183 -6.14 8.10 -14.92
N PRO A 184 -7.02 9.07 -14.62
CA PRO A 184 -7.52 9.28 -13.27
C PRO A 184 -8.26 8.04 -12.75
N THR A 185 -8.29 7.88 -11.43
CA THR A 185 -9.02 6.80 -10.76
C THR A 185 -9.79 7.34 -9.57
N LYS A 186 -10.96 6.75 -9.32
CA LYS A 186 -11.75 6.93 -8.08
C LYS A 186 -11.50 5.83 -7.06
N SER A 187 -10.77 4.78 -7.44
CA SER A 187 -10.57 3.59 -6.61
C SER A 187 -9.44 3.82 -5.60
N ILE A 188 -9.67 3.40 -4.36
CA ILE A 188 -8.67 3.28 -3.30
C ILE A 188 -8.49 1.79 -3.01
N ALA A 189 -7.26 1.32 -3.16
CA ALA A 189 -6.84 -0.02 -2.77
C ALA A 189 -6.36 0.01 -1.32
N VAL A 190 -6.82 -0.97 -0.54
CA VAL A 190 -6.53 -1.09 0.89
C VAL A 190 -6.07 -2.50 1.21
N GLU A 191 -5.00 -2.59 1.99
CA GLU A 191 -4.61 -3.82 2.67
C GLU A 191 -4.53 -3.55 4.18
N LEU A 192 -5.13 -4.43 4.97
CA LEU A 192 -5.03 -4.46 6.42
C LEU A 192 -4.24 -5.70 6.83
N THR A 193 -3.20 -5.49 7.62
CA THR A 193 -2.33 -6.57 8.08
C THR A 193 -2.33 -6.64 9.60
N ARG A 194 -2.71 -7.80 10.12
CA ARG A 194 -2.58 -8.15 11.55
C ARG A 194 -1.27 -8.88 11.76
N VAL A 195 -0.36 -8.26 12.51
CA VAL A 195 0.89 -8.89 12.95
C VAL A 195 0.73 -9.37 14.39
N SER A 196 1.14 -10.61 14.68
CA SER A 196 1.07 -11.16 16.04
C SER A 196 1.80 -10.25 17.04
N GLY A 197 1.16 -9.99 18.19
CA GLY A 197 1.70 -9.14 19.25
C GLY A 197 1.49 -7.63 19.07
N ARG A 198 0.92 -7.16 17.95
CA ARG A 198 0.51 -5.75 17.80
C ARG A 198 -0.96 -5.56 18.18
N PRO A 199 -1.30 -4.55 19.01
CA PRO A 199 -2.69 -4.30 19.41
C PRO A 199 -3.48 -3.51 18.35
N TYR A 200 -2.95 -3.36 17.14
CA TYR A 200 -3.54 -2.61 16.04
C TYR A 200 -3.21 -3.25 14.68
N LEU A 201 -3.96 -2.88 13.64
CA LEU A 201 -3.71 -3.27 12.27
C LEU A 201 -2.77 -2.30 11.58
N SER A 202 -1.79 -2.83 10.84
CA SER A 202 -1.04 -2.03 9.87
C SER A 202 -1.91 -1.83 8.63
N VAL A 203 -1.97 -0.59 8.13
CA VAL A 203 -2.83 -0.25 6.98
C VAL A 203 -1.98 0.30 5.84
N THR A 204 -2.11 -0.33 4.68
CA THR A 204 -1.62 0.19 3.40
C THR A 204 -2.81 0.73 2.62
N ALA A 205 -2.73 1.97 2.13
CA ALA A 205 -3.79 2.58 1.34
C ALA A 205 -3.20 3.47 0.24
N TYR A 206 -3.68 3.29 -1.00
CA TYR A 206 -3.19 4.02 -2.16
C TYR A 206 -4.26 4.08 -3.27
N PRO A 207 -4.20 5.07 -4.18
CA PRO A 207 -5.15 5.14 -5.28
C PRO A 207 -4.79 4.10 -6.36
N GLY A 208 -5.82 3.59 -7.03
CA GLY A 208 -5.67 2.64 -8.15
C GLY A 208 -6.23 1.26 -7.82
N VAL A 209 -5.48 0.24 -8.23
CA VAL A 209 -5.87 -1.17 -8.15
C VAL A 209 -5.02 -1.90 -7.12
N LEU A 210 -5.59 -2.95 -6.50
CA LEU A 210 -4.80 -3.84 -5.66
C LEU A 210 -3.64 -4.45 -6.46
N THR A 211 -2.48 -4.48 -5.83
CA THR A 211 -1.28 -5.13 -6.35
C THR A 211 -0.83 -6.21 -5.36
N PRO A 212 -0.25 -7.33 -5.81
CA PRO A 212 0.37 -8.26 -4.89
C PRO A 212 1.63 -7.65 -4.26
N ASP A 213 2.10 -8.25 -3.18
CA ASP A 213 3.37 -7.86 -2.56
C ASP A 213 4.53 -7.89 -3.54
N PHE A 214 5.58 -7.12 -3.26
CA PHE A 214 6.85 -7.31 -3.96
C PHE A 214 7.44 -8.69 -3.61
N PRO A 215 8.16 -9.34 -4.54
CA PRO A 215 8.76 -10.64 -4.30
C PRO A 215 9.72 -10.58 -3.11
N SER A 216 9.56 -11.48 -2.14
CA SER A 216 10.32 -11.51 -0.90
C SER A 216 10.74 -12.94 -0.53
N PRO A 217 11.94 -13.15 0.03
CA PRO A 217 12.37 -14.47 0.54
C PRO A 217 11.48 -15.05 1.66
N SER A 218 10.60 -14.25 2.25
CA SER A 218 9.64 -14.70 3.26
C SER A 218 8.41 -15.41 2.69
N GLN A 219 8.19 -15.32 1.38
CA GLN A 219 7.06 -15.93 0.68
C GLN A 219 7.38 -17.39 0.34
N SER A 220 6.36 -18.19 0.05
CA SER A 220 6.62 -19.49 -0.59
C SER A 220 7.16 -19.30 -2.01
N GLU A 221 7.78 -20.32 -2.58
CA GLU A 221 8.18 -20.34 -3.99
C GLU A 221 7.06 -19.96 -4.97
N GLU A 222 5.87 -20.57 -4.84
CA GLU A 222 4.72 -20.30 -5.73
C GLU A 222 4.25 -18.83 -5.67
N GLU A 223 4.08 -18.31 -4.46
CA GLU A 223 3.73 -16.91 -4.23
C GLU A 223 4.81 -15.94 -4.75
N GLN A 224 6.08 -16.26 -4.53
CA GLN A 224 7.20 -15.45 -5.00
C GLN A 224 7.24 -15.41 -6.54
N GLU A 225 7.00 -16.54 -7.21
CA GLU A 225 6.91 -16.63 -8.67
C GLU A 225 5.74 -15.80 -9.20
N TYR A 226 4.55 -15.91 -8.62
CA TYR A 226 3.39 -15.10 -8.99
C TYR A 226 3.64 -13.60 -8.81
N CYS A 227 4.16 -13.18 -7.65
CA CYS A 227 4.52 -11.78 -7.40
C CYS A 227 5.55 -11.29 -8.42
N LYS A 228 6.55 -12.10 -8.73
CA LYS A 228 7.59 -11.75 -9.69
C LYS A 228 7.02 -11.60 -11.10
N GLU A 229 6.21 -12.55 -11.55
CA GLU A 229 5.53 -12.49 -12.85
C GLU A 229 4.66 -11.23 -12.97
N PHE A 230 3.89 -10.91 -11.92
CA PHE A 230 3.09 -9.69 -11.89
C PHE A 230 3.98 -8.45 -12.07
N TRP A 231 5.01 -8.29 -11.24
CA TRP A 231 5.86 -7.08 -11.25
C TRP A 231 6.81 -7.00 -12.46
N ASP A 232 7.12 -8.12 -13.12
CA ASP A 232 7.87 -8.14 -14.38
C ASP A 232 7.00 -7.66 -15.56
N ASN A 233 5.69 -7.86 -15.47
CA ASN A 233 4.71 -7.53 -16.51
C ASN A 233 3.96 -6.21 -16.28
N HIS A 234 4.15 -5.54 -15.14
CA HIS A 234 3.52 -4.25 -14.84
C HIS A 234 4.54 -3.14 -14.65
N VAL A 235 4.17 -1.94 -15.10
CA VAL A 235 5.03 -0.76 -15.10
C VAL A 235 4.30 0.39 -14.44
N PHE A 236 5.00 1.12 -13.56
CA PHE A 236 4.47 2.35 -13.01
C PHE A 236 4.59 3.48 -14.03
N ILE A 237 3.51 4.24 -14.23
CA ILE A 237 3.47 5.43 -15.09
C ILE A 237 3.40 6.70 -14.27
#